data_AF-A0A0N4X2C3-F1
#
_entry.id   AF-A0A0N4X2C3-F1
#
_cell.length_a   1.000
_cell.length_b   1.000
_cell.length_c   1.000
_cell.angle_alpha   90.00
_cell.angle_beta   90.00
_cell.angle_gamma   90.00
#
_symmetry.space_group_name_H-M   'P 1'
#
loop_
_entity.id
_entity.type
_entity.pdbx_description
1 polymer ?
#
loop_
_entity_poly.entity_id
_entity_poly.type
_entity_poly.pdbx_seq_one_letter_code
_entity_poly.pdbx_strand_id
1 'polypeptide(L)'
;MDFNTSDEQTINNTSSLSSLETEDATISTSTSTGNICSPLGETPRPYKMLLAQVLADNKQLGEQIVALKNKLYNEQCKNAELKTAQAREVQVRAIENMVVFFTLSINVAKEQ
;
A
#
# COMPACT_ATOMS: atom_id res chain seq x y z
N MET A 1 23.89 -19.18 3.59
CA MET A 1 24.03 -18.05 4.54
C MET A 1 22.70 -17.96 5.26
N ASP A 2 22.61 -18.61 6.43
CA ASP A 2 21.41 -18.63 7.24
C ASP A 2 21.38 -17.35 8.07
N PHE A 3 20.33 -16.55 7.91
CA PHE A 3 20.17 -15.32 8.69
C PHE A 3 18.98 -15.47 9.64
N ASN A 4 19.31 -15.62 10.92
CA ASN A 4 18.42 -15.58 12.07
C ASN A 4 17.47 -14.38 12.00
N THR A 5 16.17 -14.63 12.10
CA THR A 5 15.16 -13.61 12.45
C THR A 5 14.97 -13.63 13.95
N SER A 6 15.62 -12.70 14.66
CA SER A 6 15.35 -12.45 16.07
C SER A 6 14.84 -11.00 16.23
N ASP A 7 13.76 -10.92 16.99
CA ASP A 7 13.28 -9.80 17.79
C ASP A 7 12.31 -8.81 17.12
N GLU A 8 11.02 -9.17 17.21
CA GLU A 8 9.88 -8.24 17.12
C GLU A 8 9.94 -7.23 18.28
N GLN A 9 10.14 -5.95 17.96
CA GLN A 9 9.99 -4.85 18.91
C GLN A 9 8.58 -4.23 18.77
N THR A 10 7.65 -4.68 19.62
CA THR A 10 6.30 -4.12 19.74
C THR A 10 6.35 -2.79 20.50
N ILE A 11 6.09 -1.67 19.81
CA ILE A 11 6.00 -0.35 20.45
C ILE A 11 4.52 -0.04 20.72
N ASN A 12 4.09 -0.21 21.97
CA ASN A 12 2.81 0.26 22.49
C ASN A 12 2.92 1.75 22.84
N ASN A 13 2.43 2.64 21.97
CA ASN A 13 2.30 4.06 22.31
C ASN A 13 0.87 4.37 22.79
N THR A 14 0.69 4.33 24.11
CA THR A 14 -0.41 5.02 24.79
C THR A 14 -0.03 6.49 24.94
N SER A 15 -0.91 7.41 24.54
CA SER A 15 -0.70 8.85 24.76
C SER A 15 -2.02 9.47 25.21
N SER A 16 -2.31 9.29 26.49
CA SER A 16 -3.33 10.04 27.22
C SER A 16 -2.71 11.34 27.73
N LEU A 17 -3.08 12.49 27.15
CA LEU A 17 -2.84 13.84 27.69
C LEU A 17 -3.87 14.77 27.05
N SER A 18 -4.56 15.73 27.68
CA SER A 18 -4.93 16.08 29.05
C SER A 18 -5.89 17.28 28.85
N SER A 19 -7.09 17.26 29.42
CA SER A 19 -8.05 18.39 29.41
C SER A 19 -7.45 19.58 30.15
N LEU A 20 -7.39 20.75 29.52
CA LEU A 20 -7.05 22.00 30.19
C LEU A 20 -8.34 22.79 30.46
N GLU A 21 -8.87 22.65 31.67
CA GLU A 21 -9.78 23.62 32.28
C GLU A 21 -8.94 24.73 32.91
N THR A 22 -9.28 26.00 32.65
CA THR A 22 -8.87 27.12 33.49
C THR A 22 -10.03 28.08 33.63
N GLU A 23 -10.56 28.14 34.86
CA GLU A 23 -11.60 29.04 35.34
C GLU A 23 -11.06 30.47 35.62
N ASP A 24 -12.02 31.39 35.79
CA ASP A 24 -11.98 32.85 35.95
C ASP A 24 -10.88 33.51 36.81
N ALA A 25 -10.48 34.74 36.41
CA ALA A 25 -10.16 35.83 37.33
C ALA A 25 -10.31 37.23 36.66
N THR A 26 -11.20 38.05 37.23
CA THR A 26 -11.61 39.43 36.90
C THR A 26 -10.53 40.48 37.20
N ILE A 27 -10.33 41.49 36.33
CA ILE A 27 -9.99 42.89 36.71
C ILE A 27 -10.59 43.89 35.70
N SER A 28 -11.41 44.81 36.21
CA SER A 28 -12.05 45.94 35.53
C SER A 28 -11.09 47.06 35.13
N THR A 29 -11.26 47.67 33.94
CA THR A 29 -11.14 49.14 33.74
C THR A 29 -11.75 49.60 32.41
N SER A 30 -12.53 50.67 32.48
CA SER A 30 -13.35 51.28 31.43
C SER A 30 -12.53 52.11 30.43
N THR A 31 -12.89 52.11 29.13
CA THR A 31 -13.24 53.29 28.30
C THR A 31 -13.17 53.01 26.79
N SER A 32 -14.27 53.33 26.11
CA SER A 32 -14.41 53.84 24.74
C SER A 32 -13.20 53.76 23.81
N THR A 33 -13.31 53.01 22.70
CA THR A 33 -13.27 53.52 21.32
C THR A 33 -13.76 52.39 20.40
N GLY A 34 -14.67 52.69 19.47
CA GLY A 34 -15.28 51.71 18.59
C GLY A 34 -14.24 50.91 17.81
N ASN A 35 -14.14 49.61 18.10
CA ASN A 35 -13.43 48.69 17.25
C ASN A 35 -14.42 48.28 16.16
N ILE A 36 -14.36 48.96 15.01
CA ILE A 36 -14.97 48.50 13.78
C ILE A 36 -14.24 47.18 13.48
N CYS A 37 -14.85 46.07 13.91
CA CYS A 37 -14.43 44.74 13.57
C CYS A 37 -14.56 44.61 12.05
N SER A 38 -13.49 44.96 11.35
CA SER A 38 -13.32 44.55 9.97
C SER A 38 -13.40 43.02 9.99
N PRO A 39 -14.22 42.36 9.15
CA PRO A 39 -14.07 40.94 8.99
C PRO A 39 -12.65 40.79 8.43
N LEU A 40 -11.73 40.34 9.28
CA LEU A 40 -10.37 40.08 8.88
C LEU A 40 -10.49 38.93 7.88
N GLY A 41 -10.68 39.30 6.61
CA GLY A 41 -10.45 38.45 5.47
C GLY A 41 -8.96 38.18 5.47
N GLU A 42 -8.52 37.32 6.39
CA GLU A 42 -7.18 36.78 6.38
C GLU A 42 -7.05 36.04 5.07
N THR A 43 -6.46 36.72 4.10
CA THR A 43 -5.92 36.08 2.92
C THR A 43 -5.04 34.93 3.43
N PRO A 44 -5.27 33.68 3.00
CA PRO A 44 -4.51 32.54 3.48
C PRO A 44 -3.02 32.86 3.34
N ARG A 45 -2.30 32.94 4.47
CA ARG A 45 -0.87 33.26 4.42
C ARG A 45 -0.19 32.27 3.47
N PRO A 46 0.72 32.70 2.58
CA PRO A 46 1.25 31.88 1.48
C PRO A 46 1.74 30.48 1.89
N TYR A 47 2.28 30.34 3.10
CA TYR A 47 2.74 29.06 3.64
C TYR A 47 1.61 28.06 3.94
N LYS A 48 0.40 28.53 4.29
CA LYS A 48 -0.76 27.66 4.54
C LYS A 48 -1.25 27.02 3.23
N MET A 49 -1.18 27.75 2.11
CA MET A 49 -1.46 27.21 0.77
C MET A 49 -0.45 26.13 0.37
N LEU A 50 0.85 26.37 0.62
CA LEU A 50 1.89 25.40 0.30
C LEU A 50 1.75 24.10 1.11
N LEU A 51 1.46 24.20 2.42
CA LEU A 51 1.25 23.03 3.26
C LEU A 51 0.00 22.23 2.83
N ALA A 52 -1.10 22.91 2.54
CA ALA A 52 -2.32 22.25 2.07
C ALA A 52 -2.08 21.48 0.76
N GLN A 53 -1.32 22.07 -0.18
CA GLN A 53 -0.95 21.41 -1.43
C GLN A 53 -0.09 20.16 -1.16
N VAL A 54 0.95 20.27 -0.33
CA VAL A 54 1.82 19.14 0.00
C VAL A 54 1.04 18.01 0.67
N LEU A 55 0.06 18.31 1.53
CA LEU A 55 -0.79 17.29 2.15
C LEU A 55 -1.71 16.61 1.14
N ALA A 56 -2.28 17.37 0.20
CA ALA A 56 -3.10 16.82 -0.88
C ALA A 56 -2.27 15.89 -1.79
N ASP A 57 -1.07 16.33 -2.19
CA ASP A 57 -0.16 15.55 -3.02
C ASP A 57 0.26 14.26 -2.31
N ASN A 58 0.59 14.33 -1.02
CA ASN A 58 0.95 13.13 -0.23
C ASN A 58 -0.21 12.15 -0.13
N LYS A 59 -1.45 12.64 0.05
CA LYS A 59 -2.64 11.78 0.05
C LYS A 59 -2.77 11.07 -1.30
N GLN A 60 -2.67 11.80 -2.40
CA GLN A 60 -2.77 11.25 -3.76
C GLN A 60 -1.65 10.25 -4.06
N LEU A 61 -0.41 10.54 -3.65
CA LEU A 61 0.71 9.61 -3.78
C LEU A 61 0.48 8.34 -2.96
N GLY A 62 -0.06 8.46 -1.75
CA GLY A 62 -0.45 7.32 -0.92
C GLY A 62 -1.46 6.40 -1.62
N GLU A 63 -2.51 6.99 -2.21
CA GLU A 63 -3.51 6.25 -2.99
C GLU A 63 -2.89 5.56 -4.22
N GLN A 64 -2.00 6.23 -4.94
CA GLN A 64 -1.28 5.64 -6.08
C GLN A 64 -0.37 4.49 -5.65
N ILE A 65 0.33 4.61 -4.52
CA ILE A 65 1.17 3.53 -3.97
C ILE A 65 0.33 2.29 -3.68
N VAL A 66 -0.84 2.45 -3.04
CA VAL A 66 -1.75 1.33 -2.76
C VAL A 66 -2.23 0.69 -4.05
N ALA A 67 -2.64 1.49 -5.04
CA ALA A 67 -3.08 0.98 -6.33
C ALA A 67 -1.96 0.21 -7.06
N LEU A 68 -0.74 0.72 -7.04
CA LEU A 68 0.42 0.06 -7.66
C LEU A 68 0.81 -1.23 -6.94
N LYS A 69 0.76 -1.27 -5.60
CA LYS A 69 0.97 -2.49 -4.82
C LYS A 69 -0.03 -3.58 -5.20
N ASN A 70 -1.31 -3.23 -5.32
CA ASN A 70 -2.34 -4.18 -5.72
C ASN A 70 -2.14 -4.69 -7.15
N LYS A 71 -1.75 -3.80 -8.10
CA LYS A 71 -1.40 -4.22 -9.47
C LYS A 71 -0.23 -5.19 -9.48
N LEU A 72 0.84 -4.89 -8.74
CA LEU A 72 2.01 -5.76 -8.63
C LEU A 72 1.63 -7.13 -8.07
N TYR A 73 0.83 -7.17 -7.01
CA TYR A 73 0.36 -8.42 -6.42
C TYR A 73 -0.43 -9.27 -7.44
N ASN A 74 -1.35 -8.65 -8.18
CA ASN A 74 -2.14 -9.33 -9.20
C ASN A 74 -1.24 -9.93 -10.31
N GLU A 75 -0.26 -9.18 -10.79
CA GLU A 75 0.68 -9.67 -11.81
C GLU A 75 1.59 -10.78 -11.27
N GLN A 76 2.00 -10.72 -10.00
CA GLN A 76 2.73 -11.81 -9.35
C GLN A 76 1.89 -13.10 -9.28
N CYS A 77 0.60 -12.98 -8.96
CA CYS A 77 -0.32 -14.11 -8.93
C CYS A 77 -0.44 -14.77 -10.32
N LYS A 78 -0.73 -13.98 -11.35
CA LYS A 78 -0.81 -14.47 -12.75
C LYS A 78 0.47 -15.15 -13.20
N ASN A 79 1.63 -14.59 -12.84
CA ASN A 79 2.92 -15.18 -13.18
C ASN A 79 3.13 -16.54 -12.50
N ALA A 80 2.71 -16.69 -11.24
CA ALA A 80 2.78 -17.97 -10.54
C ALA A 80 1.86 -19.03 -11.17
N GLU A 81 0.64 -18.64 -11.56
CA GLU A 81 -0.28 -19.50 -12.30
C GLU A 81 0.30 -19.94 -13.64
N LEU A 82 0.85 -18.99 -14.41
CA LEU A 82 1.44 -19.27 -15.73
C LEU A 82 2.63 -20.23 -15.62
N LYS A 83 3.53 -20.03 -14.65
CA LYS A 83 4.64 -20.95 -14.41
C LYS A 83 4.16 -22.37 -14.10
N THR A 84 3.11 -22.48 -13.31
CA THR A 84 2.51 -23.77 -12.96
C THR A 84 1.88 -24.42 -14.19
N ALA A 85 1.15 -23.65 -15.01
CA ALA A 85 0.55 -24.14 -16.25
C ALA A 85 1.61 -24.60 -17.25
N GLN A 86 2.68 -23.83 -17.43
CA GLN A 86 3.79 -24.18 -18.32
C GLN A 86 4.47 -25.49 -17.88
N ALA A 87 4.72 -25.67 -16.58
CA ALA A 87 5.31 -26.90 -16.07
C ALA A 87 4.42 -28.12 -16.38
N ARG A 88 3.10 -27.98 -16.23
CA ARG A 88 2.14 -29.04 -16.58
C ARG A 88 2.13 -29.33 -18.08
N GLU A 89 2.15 -28.29 -18.93
CA GLU A 89 2.17 -28.47 -20.39
C GLU A 89 3.41 -29.26 -20.84
N VAL A 90 4.58 -28.94 -20.29
CA VAL A 90 5.83 -29.68 -20.58
C VAL A 90 5.70 -31.14 -20.16
N GLN A 91 5.11 -31.43 -19.00
CA GLN A 91 4.89 -32.81 -18.54
C GLN A 91 3.94 -33.57 -19.45
N VAL A 92 2.81 -32.96 -19.83
CA VAL A 92 1.83 -33.57 -20.74
C VAL A 92 2.48 -33.91 -22.07
N ARG A 93 3.20 -32.96 -22.68
CA ARG A 93 3.89 -33.20 -23.95
C ARG A 93 4.95 -34.31 -23.85
N ALA A 94 5.68 -34.39 -22.74
CA ALA A 94 6.65 -35.46 -22.52
C ALA A 94 5.97 -36.84 -22.43
N ILE A 95 4.82 -36.92 -21.75
CA ILE A 95 4.03 -38.16 -21.65
C ILE A 95 3.48 -38.56 -23.02
N GLU A 96 2.89 -37.62 -23.76
CA GLU A 96 2.36 -37.87 -25.12
C GLU A 96 3.45 -38.43 -26.04
N ASN A 97 4.64 -37.82 -26.02
CA ASN A 97 5.78 -38.28 -26.81
C ASN A 97 6.22 -39.70 -26.42
N MET A 98 6.23 -40.02 -25.11
CA MET A 98 6.54 -41.38 -24.65
C MET A 98 5.51 -42.39 -25.14
N VAL A 99 4.22 -42.06 -25.06
CA VAL A 99 3.14 -42.95 -25.53
C VAL A 99 3.32 -43.25 -27.01
N VAL A 100 3.52 -42.22 -27.84
CA VAL A 100 3.76 -42.39 -29.28
C VAL A 100 4.97 -43.29 -29.53
N PHE A 101 6.09 -43.04 -28.85
CA PHE A 101 7.30 -43.84 -29.00
C PHE A 101 7.08 -45.32 -28.65
N PHE A 102 6.41 -45.60 -27.53
CA PHE A 102 6.10 -46.98 -27.13
C PHE A 102 5.14 -47.66 -28.11
N THR A 103 4.09 -46.99 -28.54
CA THR A 103 3.14 -47.54 -29.53
C THR A 103 3.85 -47.88 -30.83
N LEU A 104 4.70 -46.98 -31.34
CA LEU A 104 5.46 -47.22 -32.56
C LEU A 104 6.40 -48.42 -32.39
N SER A 105 7.13 -48.49 -31.26
CA SER A 105 8.06 -49.58 -30.97
C SER A 105 7.36 -50.94 -30.90
N ILE A 106 6.19 -50.99 -30.27
CA ILE A 106 5.37 -52.21 -30.19
C ILE A 106 4.89 -52.63 -31.58
N ASN A 107 4.45 -51.69 -32.42
CA ASN A 107 3.97 -52.00 -33.76
C ASN A 107 5.11 -52.55 -34.63
N VAL A 108 6.29 -51.93 -34.61
CA VAL A 108 7.48 -52.43 -35.32
C VAL A 108 7.86 -53.83 -34.85
N ALA A 109 7.83 -54.10 -33.54
CA ALA A 109 8.14 -55.41 -32.99
C ALA A 109 7.12 -56.51 -33.37
N LYS A 110 5.88 -56.14 -33.73
CA LYS A 110 4.85 -57.08 -34.21
C LYS A 110 4.97 -57.39 -35.70
N GLU A 111 5.66 -56.54 -36.46
CA GLU A 111 5.85 -56.67 -37.91
C GLU A 111 7.13 -57.43 -38.30
N GLN A 112 7.96 -57.82 -37.32
CA GLN A 112 9.15 -58.66 -37.48
C GLN A 112 8.89 -60.10 -37.04
#